data_AF-W4G2J5-F1
#
_entry.id   AF-W4G2J5-F1
#
_cell.length_a   1.000
_cell.length_b   1.000
_cell.length_c   1.000
_cell.angle_alpha   90.00
_cell.angle_beta   90.00
_cell.angle_gamma   90.00
#
_symmetry.space_group_name_H-M   'P 1'
#
loop_
_entity.id
_entity.type
_entity.pdbx_description
1 polymer ?
#
loop_
_entity_poly.entity_id
_entity_poly.type
_entity_poly.pdbx_seq_one_letter_code
_entity_poly.pdbx_strand_id
1 'polypeptide(L)'
;MQIYSVRWAPTCRHTVVSTGFDGKILVWDIRQHDRGPSVTYATSEFKTMFPVEFLAPNQVVAGVDRALVVYDVRTHDVRSRDDLEYDADSVLVKDRVVVAAHRQTLSTFQYMDTVQ
;
A
#
# COMPACT_ATOMS: atom_id res chain seq x y z
N MET A 1 -7.54 -14.14 -9.74
CA MET A 1 -6.75 -13.16 -8.96
C MET A 1 -7.20 -13.27 -7.52
N GLN A 2 -6.26 -13.45 -6.58
CA GLN A 2 -6.59 -13.48 -5.15
C GLN A 2 -6.16 -12.16 -4.51
N ILE A 3 -7.12 -11.45 -3.94
CA ILE A 3 -6.93 -10.21 -3.18
C ILE A 3 -6.82 -10.59 -1.71
N TYR A 4 -5.86 -10.03 -0.97
CA TYR A 4 -5.81 -10.25 0.50
C TYR A 4 -5.92 -8.96 1.30
N SER A 5 -5.70 -7.80 0.69
CA SER A 5 -5.89 -6.54 1.39
C SER A 5 -6.64 -5.54 0.55
N VAL A 6 -7.55 -4.81 1.20
CA VAL A 6 -8.43 -3.82 0.62
C VAL A 6 -8.68 -2.71 1.63
N ARG A 7 -8.62 -1.45 1.18
CA ARG A 7 -8.88 -0.27 2.00
C ARG A 7 -9.65 0.81 1.27
N TRP A 8 -10.61 1.41 1.95
CA TRP A 8 -11.29 2.61 1.47
C TRP A 8 -10.37 3.82 1.62
N ALA A 9 -10.39 4.71 0.63
CA ALA A 9 -9.71 5.99 0.77
C ALA A 9 -10.35 6.82 1.89
N PRO A 10 -9.55 7.40 2.81
CA PRO A 10 -10.08 8.13 3.97
C PRO A 10 -10.85 9.39 3.58
N THR A 11 -10.55 9.98 2.43
CA THR A 11 -11.13 11.24 1.94
C THR A 11 -12.09 11.06 0.76
N CYS A 12 -12.21 9.85 0.20
CA CYS A 12 -13.05 9.58 -0.96
C CYS A 12 -13.82 8.29 -0.80
N ARG A 13 -15.12 8.40 -0.49
CA ARG A 13 -16.06 7.26 -0.32
C ARG A 13 -16.29 6.39 -1.56
N HIS A 14 -15.68 6.75 -2.69
CA HIS A 14 -15.81 6.01 -3.94
C HIS A 14 -14.49 5.34 -4.36
N THR A 15 -13.40 5.59 -3.63
CA THR A 15 -12.09 5.07 -3.96
C THR A 15 -11.72 3.94 -3.02
N VAL A 16 -11.28 2.83 -3.59
CA VAL A 16 -10.76 1.66 -2.88
C VAL A 16 -9.38 1.33 -3.43
N VAL A 17 -8.46 0.90 -2.57
CA VAL A 17 -7.17 0.32 -2.97
C VAL A 17 -7.13 -1.15 -2.60
N SER A 18 -6.47 -1.97 -3.41
CA SER A 18 -6.27 -3.38 -3.11
C SER A 18 -4.90 -3.88 -3.55
N THR A 19 -4.40 -4.91 -2.86
CA THR A 19 -3.21 -5.68 -3.27
C THR A 19 -3.50 -7.19 -3.32
N GLY A 20 -2.76 -7.90 -4.16
CA GLY A 20 -2.94 -9.33 -4.43
C GLY A 20 -1.65 -10.05 -4.84
N PHE A 21 -1.74 -11.33 -5.20
CA PHE A 21 -0.61 -12.10 -5.74
C PHE A 21 -0.23 -11.75 -7.20
N ASP A 22 -0.69 -10.62 -7.71
CA ASP A 22 -0.43 -10.16 -9.07
C ASP A 22 0.58 -9.00 -9.15
N GLY A 23 1.17 -8.63 -8.02
CA GLY A 23 2.28 -7.65 -7.95
C GLY A 23 1.82 -6.22 -8.14
N LYS A 24 0.51 -6.00 -8.12
CA LYS A 24 -0.14 -4.73 -8.38
C LYS A 24 -0.82 -4.11 -7.16
N ILE A 25 -0.63 -2.81 -7.01
CA ILE A 25 -1.56 -1.97 -6.25
C ILE A 25 -2.60 -1.48 -7.25
N LEU A 26 -3.86 -1.81 -6.98
CA LEU A 26 -5.00 -1.41 -7.81
C LEU A 26 -5.81 -0.34 -7.11
N VAL A 27 -6.21 0.69 -7.86
CA VAL A 27 -7.12 1.74 -7.42
C VAL A 27 -8.44 1.59 -8.16
N TRP A 28 -9.53 1.57 -7.41
CA TRP A 28 -10.89 1.38 -7.93
C TRP A 28 -11.72 2.63 -7.67
N ASP A 29 -12.40 3.16 -8.69
CA ASP A 29 -13.55 4.04 -8.50
C ASP A 29 -14.82 3.19 -8.63
N ILE A 30 -15.51 2.92 -7.53
CA ILE A 30 -16.69 2.04 -7.52
C ILE A 30 -17.85 2.57 -8.36
N ARG A 31 -17.83 3.86 -8.73
CA ARG A 31 -18.82 4.44 -9.65
C ARG A 31 -18.57 4.05 -11.10
N GLN A 32 -17.32 3.70 -11.43
CA GLN A 32 -16.86 3.32 -12.77
C GLN A 32 -16.53 1.83 -12.82
N HIS A 33 -17.40 1.00 -12.25
CA HIS A 33 -17.21 -0.45 -12.12
C HIS A 33 -17.03 -1.18 -13.46
N ASP A 34 -17.52 -0.59 -14.55
CA ASP A 34 -17.41 -1.05 -15.93
C ASP A 34 -16.01 -0.83 -16.54
N ARG A 35 -15.25 0.15 -16.05
CA ARG A 35 -13.88 0.45 -16.53
C ARG A 35 -12.80 -0.41 -15.89
N GLY A 36 -13.14 -1.08 -14.78
CA GLY A 36 -12.18 -1.82 -13.98
C GLY A 36 -11.23 -0.92 -13.18
N PRO A 37 -10.21 -1.50 -12.54
CA PRO A 37 -9.25 -0.76 -11.74
C PRO A 37 -8.21 -0.04 -12.60
N SER A 38 -7.70 1.08 -12.09
CA SER A 38 -6.39 1.57 -12.50
C SER A 38 -5.30 0.77 -11.79
N VAL A 39 -4.35 0.22 -12.55
CA VAL A 39 -3.12 -0.33 -11.98
C VAL A 39 -2.19 0.84 -11.72
N THR A 40 -1.78 1.03 -10.48
CA THR A 40 -0.92 2.17 -10.14
C THR A 40 0.51 1.71 -9.95
N TYR A 41 0.78 0.83 -8.98
CA TYR A 41 2.08 0.18 -8.86
C TYR A 41 2.02 -1.21 -9.48
N ALA A 42 3.07 -1.63 -10.18
CA ALA A 42 3.23 -2.99 -10.69
C ALA A 42 4.71 -3.39 -10.62
N THR A 43 4.99 -4.56 -10.06
CA THR A 43 6.32 -5.20 -10.11
C THR A 43 6.20 -6.59 -10.74
N SER A 44 7.16 -6.94 -11.60
CA SER A 44 7.24 -8.28 -12.20
C SER A 44 7.97 -9.29 -11.33
N GLU A 45 8.78 -8.81 -10.38
CA GLU A 45 9.60 -9.62 -9.48
C GLU A 45 9.09 -9.40 -8.05
N PHE A 46 8.12 -10.23 -7.63
CA PHE A 46 7.62 -10.26 -6.26
C PHE A 46 7.18 -11.68 -5.91
N LYS A 47 7.33 -12.02 -4.63
CA LYS A 47 6.85 -13.28 -4.04
C LYS A 47 5.60 -13.04 -3.22
N THR A 48 5.52 -11.94 -2.47
CA THR A 48 4.39 -11.60 -1.61
C THR A 48 4.07 -10.10 -1.71
N MET A 49 2.79 -9.74 -1.61
CA MET A 49 2.38 -8.32 -1.60
C MET A 49 1.14 -8.10 -0.76
N PHE A 50 1.36 -8.03 0.54
CA PHE A 50 0.41 -7.68 1.57
C PHE A 50 1.22 -7.05 2.68
N PRO A 51 0.62 -6.23 3.55
CA PRO A 51 -0.71 -5.60 3.53
C PRO A 51 -0.69 -4.24 2.78
N VAL A 52 -1.84 -3.54 2.64
CA VAL A 52 -1.90 -2.14 2.15
C VAL A 52 -2.70 -1.25 3.10
N GLU A 53 -2.24 -0.01 3.31
CA GLU A 53 -2.92 1.02 4.10
C GLU A 53 -2.70 2.42 3.53
N PHE A 54 -3.63 3.35 3.76
CA PHE A 54 -3.41 4.77 3.42
C PHE A 54 -2.46 5.43 4.43
N LEU A 55 -1.37 5.99 3.92
CA LEU A 55 -0.46 6.86 4.66
C LEU A 55 -0.94 8.31 4.68
N ALA A 56 -1.56 8.75 3.58
CA ALA A 56 -2.12 10.08 3.36
C ALA A 56 -3.23 9.99 2.30
N PRO A 57 -3.99 11.06 2.02
CA PRO A 57 -5.07 11.02 1.02
C PRO A 57 -4.70 10.42 -0.34
N ASN A 58 -3.45 10.65 -0.79
CA ASN A 58 -2.94 10.16 -2.08
C ASN A 58 -1.75 9.21 -1.93
N GLN A 59 -1.43 8.76 -0.72
CA GLN A 59 -0.28 7.89 -0.49
C GLN A 59 -0.73 6.62 0.20
N VAL A 60 -0.27 5.49 -0.33
CA VAL A 60 -0.44 4.19 0.31
C VAL A 60 0.91 3.64 0.73
N VAL A 61 0.92 2.88 1.80
CA VAL A 61 2.02 1.99 2.14
C VAL A 61 1.57 0.56 1.88
N ALA A 62 2.38 -0.20 1.15
CA ALA A 62 2.14 -1.61 0.88
C ALA A 62 3.35 -2.45 1.27
N GLY A 63 3.12 -3.60 1.91
CA GLY A 63 4.15 -4.63 2.03
C GLY A 63 4.36 -5.30 0.68
N VAL A 64 5.62 -5.36 0.23
CA VAL A 64 6.05 -6.00 -1.03
C VAL A 64 7.32 -6.79 -0.72
N ASP A 65 7.20 -8.12 -0.67
CA ASP A 65 8.20 -9.00 -0.08
C ASP A 65 8.61 -8.50 1.31
N ARG A 66 9.90 -8.48 1.58
CA ARG A 66 10.48 -7.94 2.80
C ARG A 66 10.76 -6.45 2.66
N ALA A 67 9.77 -5.67 2.22
CA ALA A 67 9.87 -4.22 2.15
C ALA A 67 8.51 -3.55 2.35
N LEU A 68 8.53 -2.33 2.88
CA LEU A 68 7.42 -1.39 2.80
C LEU A 68 7.65 -0.45 1.63
N VAL A 69 6.68 -0.36 0.73
CA VAL A 69 6.68 0.57 -0.40
C VAL A 69 5.66 1.67 -0.12
N VAL A 70 6.13 2.91 -0.03
CA VAL A 70 5.24 4.08 -0.04
C VAL A 70 5.07 4.55 -1.47
N TYR A 71 3.83 4.64 -1.92
CA TYR A 71 3.47 4.92 -3.29
C TYR A 71 2.43 6.04 -3.38
N ASP A 72 2.65 6.99 -4.28
CA ASP A 72 1.72 8.09 -4.58
C ASP A 72 0.74 7.66 -5.68
N VAL A 73 -0.54 7.47 -5.31
CA VAL A 73 -1.57 6.97 -6.24
C VAL A 73 -1.94 7.95 -7.34
N ARG A 74 -1.57 9.24 -7.21
CA ARG A 74 -1.90 10.27 -8.18
C ARG A 74 -0.77 10.48 -9.18
N THR A 75 0.48 10.57 -8.71
CA THR A 75 1.63 10.81 -9.59
C THR A 75 2.21 9.53 -10.16
N HIS A 76 1.83 8.40 -9.59
CA HIS A 76 2.35 7.08 -9.88
C HIS A 76 3.80 6.84 -9.45
N ASP A 77 4.29 7.64 -8.49
CA ASP A 77 5.67 7.56 -8.01
C ASP A 77 5.82 6.67 -6.78
N VAL A 78 6.89 5.88 -6.75
CA VAL A 78 7.39 5.27 -5.51
C VAL A 78 8.11 6.36 -4.72
N ARG A 79 7.59 6.70 -3.54
CA ARG A 79 8.14 7.73 -2.64
C ARG A 79 9.22 7.17 -1.73
N SER A 80 9.04 5.94 -1.25
CA SER A 80 10.05 5.21 -0.49
C SER A 80 9.93 3.70 -0.70
N ARG A 81 11.04 3.02 -0.46
CA ARG A 81 11.09 1.57 -0.31
C ARG A 81 12.02 1.27 0.87
N ASP A 82 11.43 0.80 1.96
CA ASP A 82 12.12 0.56 3.21
C ASP A 82 12.19 -0.95 3.45
N ASP A 83 13.39 -1.50 3.52
CA ASP A 83 13.58 -2.94 3.69
C ASP A 83 13.15 -3.40 5.09
N LEU A 84 12.57 -4.60 5.12
CA LEU A 84 12.24 -5.37 6.31
C LEU A 84 13.12 -6.62 6.35
N GLU A 85 13.32 -7.17 7.54
CA GLU A 85 13.95 -8.49 7.68
C GLU A 85 12.97 -9.65 7.43
N TYR A 86 11.68 -9.35 7.33
CA TYR A 86 10.56 -10.28 7.27
C TYR A 86 9.47 -9.81 6.28
N ASP A 87 8.62 -10.73 5.84
CA ASP A 87 7.40 -10.39 5.10
C ASP A 87 6.34 -9.88 6.10
N ALA A 88 5.83 -8.67 5.90
CA ALA A 88 4.85 -8.09 6.84
C ALA A 88 3.50 -8.82 6.74
N ASP A 89 2.95 -9.26 7.87
CA ASP A 89 1.61 -9.85 7.94
C ASP A 89 0.52 -8.77 8.01
N SER A 90 0.84 -7.63 8.64
CA SER A 90 -0.10 -6.55 8.91
C SER A 90 0.62 -5.21 9.06
N VAL A 91 -0.06 -4.16 8.63
CA VAL A 91 0.40 -2.78 8.69
C VAL A 91 -0.75 -1.95 9.22
N LEU A 92 -0.42 -1.10 10.18
CA LEU A 92 -1.31 -0.10 10.74
C LEU A 92 -0.67 1.27 10.53
N VAL A 93 -1.49 2.24 10.18
CA VAL A 93 -1.06 3.63 10.03
C VAL A 93 -1.84 4.50 10.99
N LYS A 94 -1.12 5.34 11.73
CA LYS A 94 -1.71 6.43 12.51
C LYS A 94 -0.74 7.60 12.55
N ASP A 95 -1.23 8.81 12.25
CA ASP A 95 -0.45 10.05 12.33
C ASP A 95 0.92 9.96 11.62
N ARG A 96 0.94 9.37 10.41
CA ARG A 96 2.14 9.08 9.58
C ARG A 96 3.16 8.11 10.20
N VAL A 97 2.83 7.50 11.33
CA VAL A 97 3.56 6.38 11.89
C VAL A 97 2.97 5.09 11.32
N VAL A 98 3.84 4.27 10.74
CA VAL A 98 3.52 2.96 10.20
C VAL A 98 4.07 1.92 11.15
N VAL A 99 3.22 1.00 11.60
CA VAL A 99 3.63 -0.17 12.38
C VAL A 99 3.47 -1.39 11.47
N ALA A 100 4.59 -2.05 11.15
CA ALA A 100 4.60 -3.32 10.43
C ALA A 100 4.79 -4.47 11.42
N ALA A 101 3.91 -5.46 11.36
CA ALA A 101 3.90 -6.60 12.26
C ALA A 101 4.18 -7.91 11.51
N HIS A 102 4.98 -8.78 12.14
CA HIS A 102 5.15 -10.17 11.74
C HIS A 102 5.47 -11.02 12.97
N ARG A 103 4.61 -12.00 13.27
CA ARG A 103 4.74 -12.91 14.44
C ARG A 103 5.03 -12.18 15.76
N GLN A 104 6.29 -12.23 16.22
CA GLN A 104 6.77 -11.66 17.50
C GLN A 104 7.54 -10.35 17.30
N THR A 105 7.57 -9.81 16.08
CA THR A 105 8.31 -8.60 15.73
C THR A 105 7.36 -7.49 15.31
N LEU A 106 7.59 -6.30 15.85
CA LEU A 106 6.98 -5.05 15.42
C LEU A 106 8.11 -4.10 15.00
N SER A 107 7.99 -3.50 13.83
CA SER A 107 8.85 -2.41 13.37
C SER A 107 8.02 -1.16 13.14
N THR A 108 8.55 -0.02 13.57
CA THR A 108 7.89 1.28 13.45
C THR A 108 8.65 2.17 12.49
N PHE A 109 7.94 2.78 11.55
CA PHE A 109 8.47 3.71 10.55
C PHE A 109 7.73 5.03 10.68
N GLN A 110 8.48 6.12 10.61
CA GLN A 110 7.91 7.46 10.65
C GLN A 110 8.17 8.16 9.32
N TYR A 111 7.09 8.49 8.62
CA TYR A 111 7.18 9.19 7.34
C TYR A 111 6.88 10.67 7.56
N MET A 112 7.84 11.52 7.21
CA MET A 112 7.68 12.97 7.26
C MET A 112 7.27 13.47 5.88
N ASP A 113 6.42 14.51 5.84
CA ASP A 113 6.26 15.27 4.61
C ASP A 113 7.60 15.95 4.31
N THR A 114 8.17 15.68 3.14
CA THR A 114 9.35 16.40 2.69
C THR A 114 8.94 17.84 2.45
N VAL A 115 9.42 18.76 3.29
CA VAL A 115 9.33 20.19 2.99
C VAL A 115 10.15 20.40 1.73
N GLN A 116 9.48 20.84 0.66
CA GLN A 116 10.12 21.18 -0.61
C GLN A 116 11.01 22.40 -0.48
#